data_AF-I3IPW0-F1
#
_entry.id   AF-I3IPW0-F1
#
_cell.length_a   1.000
_cell.length_b   1.000
_cell.length_c   1.000
_cell.angle_alpha   90.00
_cell.angle_beta   90.00
_cell.angle_gamma   90.00
#
_symmetry.space_group_name_H-M   'P 1'
#
loop_
_entity.id
_entity.type
_entity.pdbx_description
1 polymer ?
#
loop_
_entity_poly.entity_id
_entity_poly.type
_entity_poly.pdbx_seq_one_letter_code
_entity_poly.pdbx_strand_id
1 'polypeptide(L)'
;MLSSKRITFFGGVVVSLCSLAFSLPALSVGAEYVSNSGCKCHMSKGCFEGEEYKERLHSNTWEKRLKGTPDAENPECLKCHATAFGEKIAEAGKKYLPNVQCEACHGAGSEYKKVKENYLGKGKDAFKELLKKDPFMARKVQYDAGLIVAGINGPATVKEQCLKCHWESKDAKDKCPKTDKVMDYKDYFKKDDHRDEDEIDIAIKKLSPEDKKKWAAILPKDEILNTPLKQVKKKD
;
A
#
# COMPACT_ATOMS: atom_id res chain seq x y z
N MET A 1 -72.42 -31.95 -45.40
CA MET A 1 -71.59 -32.61 -44.37
C MET A 1 -70.15 -32.14 -44.58
N LEU A 2 -69.60 -31.37 -43.64
CA LEU A 2 -68.33 -30.66 -43.76
C LEU A 2 -67.13 -31.62 -43.67
N SER A 3 -66.20 -31.51 -44.62
CA SER A 3 -64.91 -32.20 -44.63
C SER A 3 -63.85 -31.35 -43.90
N SER A 4 -63.34 -31.87 -42.79
CA SER A 4 -62.32 -31.21 -41.96
C SER A 4 -60.92 -31.33 -42.59
N LYS A 5 -60.28 -30.19 -42.84
CA LYS A 5 -58.86 -30.10 -43.24
C LYS A 5 -57.99 -30.11 -41.99
N ARG A 6 -57.10 -31.09 -41.85
CA ARG A 6 -56.04 -31.12 -40.82
C ARG A 6 -54.94 -30.14 -41.19
N ILE A 7 -54.69 -29.16 -40.32
CA ILE A 7 -53.53 -28.26 -40.39
C ILE A 7 -52.45 -28.84 -39.48
N THR A 8 -51.34 -29.26 -40.06
CA THR A 8 -50.13 -29.68 -39.33
C THR A 8 -49.32 -28.43 -38.97
N PHE A 9 -49.22 -28.14 -37.67
CA PHE A 9 -48.41 -27.04 -37.13
C PHE A 9 -46.98 -27.53 -36.90
N PHE A 10 -46.02 -27.08 -37.71
CA PHE A 10 -44.59 -27.28 -37.47
C PHE A 10 -44.15 -26.29 -36.36
N GLY A 11 -43.96 -26.79 -35.14
CA GLY A 11 -43.35 -26.03 -34.05
C GLY A 11 -41.84 -25.91 -34.26
N GLY A 12 -41.39 -24.77 -34.78
CA GLY A 12 -39.97 -24.40 -34.76
C GLY A 12 -39.56 -23.94 -33.36
N VAL A 13 -38.68 -24.69 -32.69
CA VAL A 13 -38.06 -24.28 -31.43
C VAL A 13 -37.03 -23.20 -31.76
N VAL A 14 -37.35 -21.94 -31.49
CA VAL A 14 -36.38 -20.84 -31.47
C VAL A 14 -35.55 -20.99 -30.19
N VAL A 15 -34.37 -21.61 -30.31
CA VAL A 15 -33.36 -21.60 -29.25
C VAL A 15 -32.79 -20.19 -29.18
N SER A 16 -33.39 -19.35 -28.34
CA SER A 16 -32.84 -18.04 -28.00
C SER A 16 -31.52 -18.27 -27.27
N LEU A 17 -30.41 -18.10 -27.99
CA LEU A 17 -29.05 -17.99 -27.45
C LEU A 17 -28.98 -16.71 -26.60
N CYS A 18 -29.49 -16.78 -25.37
CA CYS A 18 -29.08 -15.86 -24.31
C CYS A 18 -27.60 -16.14 -24.04
N SER A 19 -26.75 -15.36 -24.68
CA SER A 19 -25.33 -15.24 -24.37
C SER A 19 -25.20 -14.77 -22.92
N LEU A 20 -25.21 -15.71 -21.98
CA LEU A 20 -24.73 -15.51 -20.62
C LEU A 20 -23.24 -15.16 -20.75
N ALA A 21 -22.95 -13.86 -20.83
CA ALA A 21 -21.63 -13.33 -20.56
C ALA A 21 -21.31 -13.69 -19.10
N PHE A 22 -20.71 -14.86 -18.91
CA PHE A 22 -20.04 -15.21 -17.67
C PHE A 22 -18.88 -14.23 -17.54
N SER A 23 -19.13 -13.11 -16.87
CA SER A 23 -18.07 -12.30 -16.29
C SER A 23 -17.33 -13.20 -15.31
N LEU A 24 -16.24 -13.81 -15.77
CA LEU A 24 -15.27 -14.44 -14.88
C LEU A 24 -14.94 -13.38 -13.84
N PRO A 25 -15.16 -13.63 -12.54
CA PRO A 25 -14.61 -12.76 -11.52
C PRO A 25 -13.11 -12.79 -11.78
N ALA A 26 -12.50 -11.63 -12.01
CA ALA A 26 -11.06 -11.52 -11.99
C ALA A 26 -10.63 -12.16 -10.66
N LEU A 27 -9.94 -13.29 -10.73
CA LEU A 27 -9.29 -13.86 -9.56
C LEU A 27 -8.47 -12.72 -8.97
N SER A 28 -8.89 -12.24 -7.80
CA SER A 28 -8.08 -11.36 -6.99
C SER A 28 -6.87 -12.20 -6.57
N VAL A 29 -5.85 -12.21 -7.44
CA VAL A 29 -4.50 -12.57 -7.03
C VAL A 29 -4.15 -11.49 -6.02
N GLY A 30 -4.30 -11.80 -4.73
CA GLY A 30 -3.99 -10.86 -3.66
C GLY A 30 -2.62 -10.24 -3.89
N ALA A 31 -2.50 -8.93 -3.66
CA ALA A 31 -1.29 -8.18 -3.90
C ALA A 31 -0.09 -8.83 -3.18
N GLU A 32 1.01 -8.94 -3.92
CA GLU A 32 2.28 -9.47 -3.44
C GLU A 32 3.21 -8.35 -2.97
N TYR A 33 4.03 -8.66 -1.97
CA TYR A 33 5.13 -7.83 -1.51
C TYR A 33 6.30 -7.92 -2.49
N VAL A 34 6.83 -6.76 -2.90
CA VAL A 34 7.90 -6.63 -3.90
C VAL A 34 9.21 -6.08 -3.32
N SER A 35 9.28 -5.94 -2.00
CA SER A 35 10.37 -5.31 -1.24
C SER A 35 10.54 -3.82 -1.54
N ASN A 36 11.50 -3.20 -0.83
CA ASN A 36 11.97 -1.84 -1.13
C ASN A 36 12.42 -1.65 -2.59
N SER A 37 12.65 -2.73 -3.34
CA SER A 37 12.94 -2.68 -4.78
C SER A 37 11.80 -2.01 -5.60
N GLY A 38 10.55 -2.14 -5.15
CA GLY A 38 9.39 -1.45 -5.76
C GLY A 38 9.39 0.06 -5.50
N CYS A 39 10.08 0.51 -4.45
CA CYS A 39 10.07 1.88 -3.92
C CYS A 39 11.31 2.69 -4.29
N LYS A 40 12.12 2.24 -5.27
CA LYS A 40 13.41 2.86 -5.65
C LYS A 40 13.36 4.37 -5.90
N CYS A 41 12.22 4.90 -6.36
CA CYS A 41 12.03 6.34 -6.57
C CYS A 41 12.21 7.14 -5.29
N HIS A 42 11.76 6.61 -4.14
CA HIS A 42 11.88 7.25 -2.83
C HIS A 42 13.15 6.80 -2.09
N MET A 43 13.87 5.80 -2.59
CA MET A 43 15.09 5.24 -1.98
C MET A 43 16.40 5.72 -2.62
N SER A 44 16.30 6.49 -3.70
CA SER A 44 17.42 7.03 -4.45
C SER A 44 18.20 8.08 -3.66
N LYS A 45 19.46 8.32 -4.02
CA LYS A 45 20.29 9.33 -3.36
C LYS A 45 19.64 10.71 -3.52
N GLY A 46 19.50 11.45 -2.42
CA GLY A 46 18.85 12.76 -2.40
C GLY A 46 17.33 12.72 -2.20
N CYS A 47 16.70 11.56 -2.19
CA CYS A 47 15.29 11.43 -1.77
C CYS A 47 15.24 11.39 -0.24
N PHE A 48 14.52 12.32 0.35
CA PHE A 48 14.49 12.49 1.80
C PHE A 48 13.91 11.28 2.49
N GLU A 49 12.80 10.74 1.99
CA GLU A 49 12.04 9.67 2.65
C GLU A 49 12.90 8.40 2.82
N GLY A 50 13.64 8.03 1.77
CA GLY A 50 14.54 6.88 1.80
C GLY A 50 15.84 7.11 2.55
N GLU A 51 16.34 8.35 2.63
CA GLU A 51 17.47 8.68 3.50
C GLU A 51 17.06 8.62 4.98
N GLU A 52 15.89 9.20 5.31
CA GLU A 52 15.30 9.18 6.63
C GLU A 52 15.04 7.74 7.11
N TYR A 53 14.37 6.93 6.28
CA TYR A 53 14.10 5.52 6.57
C TYR A 53 15.36 4.73 6.93
N LYS A 54 16.49 4.97 6.25
CA LYS A 54 17.77 4.28 6.53
C LYS A 54 18.34 4.61 7.92
N GLU A 55 18.01 5.77 8.47
CA GLU A 55 18.41 6.16 9.83
C GLU A 55 17.50 5.53 10.90
N ARG A 56 16.30 5.06 10.53
CA ARG A 56 15.38 4.39 11.45
C ARG A 56 15.84 2.97 11.77
N LEU A 57 15.50 2.52 12.99
CA LEU A 57 15.76 1.14 13.41
C LEU A 57 15.05 0.12 12.51
N HIS A 58 13.88 0.47 11.97
CA HIS A 58 13.11 -0.38 11.07
C HIS A 58 13.95 -0.91 9.90
N SER A 59 14.82 -0.09 9.32
CA SER A 59 15.69 -0.46 8.18
C SER A 59 16.75 -1.52 8.50
N ASN A 60 16.97 -1.83 9.78
CA ASN A 60 18.05 -2.72 10.22
C ASN A 60 17.65 -3.70 11.33
N THR A 61 16.34 -3.89 11.53
CA THR A 61 15.76 -4.74 12.57
C THR A 61 16.18 -6.20 12.47
N TRP A 62 16.15 -6.83 11.30
CA TRP A 62 16.59 -8.22 11.13
C TRP A 62 18.12 -8.29 11.09
N GLU A 63 18.73 -7.47 10.23
CA GLU A 63 20.18 -7.49 9.97
C GLU A 63 21.01 -7.26 11.23
N LYS A 64 20.59 -6.34 12.11
CA LYS A 64 21.35 -6.03 13.35
C LYS A 64 20.91 -6.81 14.57
N ARG A 65 19.72 -7.42 14.60
CA ARG A 65 19.21 -8.08 15.83
C ARG A 65 19.10 -9.58 15.73
N LEU A 66 18.81 -10.12 14.54
CA LEU A 66 18.49 -11.53 14.36
C LEU A 66 19.55 -12.27 13.55
N LYS A 67 20.21 -11.60 12.60
CA LYS A 67 21.22 -12.25 11.76
C LYS A 67 22.34 -12.86 12.59
N GLY A 68 22.60 -14.15 12.37
CA GLY A 68 23.63 -14.91 13.08
C GLY A 68 23.23 -15.34 14.50
N THR A 69 21.99 -15.09 14.93
CA THR A 69 21.44 -15.60 16.19
C THR A 69 20.49 -16.78 15.94
N PRO A 70 20.16 -17.58 16.96
CA PRO A 70 19.13 -18.63 16.85
C PRO A 70 17.73 -18.09 16.48
N ASP A 71 17.50 -16.78 16.63
CA ASP A 71 16.21 -16.16 16.31
C ASP A 71 16.06 -15.75 14.84
N ALA A 72 17.11 -15.89 14.03
CA ALA A 72 17.13 -15.48 12.62
C ALA A 72 15.95 -16.04 11.80
N GLU A 73 15.53 -17.26 12.14
CA GLU A 73 14.45 -18.01 11.49
C GLU A 73 13.24 -18.24 12.41
N ASN A 74 13.23 -17.64 13.60
CA ASN A 74 12.16 -17.85 14.57
C ASN A 74 10.89 -17.08 14.15
N PRO A 75 9.75 -17.76 13.89
CA PRO A 75 8.49 -17.10 13.51
C PRO A 75 8.04 -15.99 14.48
N GLU A 76 8.25 -16.19 15.79
CA GLU A 76 7.89 -15.21 16.83
C GLU A 76 8.71 -13.91 16.73
N CYS A 77 9.89 -13.96 16.11
CA CYS A 77 10.74 -12.80 15.87
C CYS A 77 10.50 -12.22 14.47
N LEU A 78 10.34 -13.07 13.46
CA LEU A 78 10.14 -12.68 12.07
C LEU A 78 8.83 -11.88 11.85
N LYS A 79 7.78 -12.15 12.63
CA LYS A 79 6.52 -11.39 12.57
C LYS A 79 6.68 -9.88 12.78
N CYS A 80 7.75 -9.44 13.48
CA CYS A 80 8.01 -8.02 13.76
C CYS A 80 9.32 -7.49 13.16
N HIS A 81 10.32 -8.34 12.96
CA HIS A 81 11.66 -7.93 12.50
C HIS A 81 11.87 -8.13 11.00
N ALA A 82 10.90 -8.70 10.30
CA ALA A 82 10.91 -8.87 8.85
C ALA A 82 9.58 -8.38 8.27
N THR A 83 9.59 -8.11 6.97
CA THR A 83 8.40 -7.76 6.21
C THR A 83 7.86 -8.99 5.50
N ALA A 84 6.54 -9.07 5.35
CA ALA A 84 5.86 -10.11 4.58
C ALA A 84 6.07 -11.56 5.11
N PHE A 85 6.40 -11.73 6.39
CA PHE A 85 6.43 -13.07 6.98
C PHE A 85 5.00 -13.65 7.01
N GLY A 86 4.81 -14.80 6.35
CA GLY A 86 3.49 -15.43 6.19
C GLY A 86 2.62 -14.82 5.07
N GLU A 87 3.13 -13.85 4.32
CA GLU A 87 2.43 -13.18 3.23
C GLU A 87 2.97 -13.62 1.85
N LYS A 88 2.26 -13.26 0.78
CA LYS A 88 2.73 -13.52 -0.59
C LYS A 88 3.85 -12.55 -0.97
N ILE A 89 4.98 -13.09 -1.40
CA ILE A 89 6.14 -12.33 -1.87
C ILE A 89 6.36 -12.65 -3.34
N ALA A 90 6.55 -11.62 -4.17
CA ALA A 90 6.71 -11.79 -5.62
C ALA A 90 8.02 -12.53 -5.98
N GLU A 91 9.05 -12.40 -5.14
CA GLU A 91 10.30 -13.15 -5.30
C GLU A 91 10.12 -14.61 -4.85
N ALA A 92 10.26 -15.53 -5.81
CA ALA A 92 10.07 -16.96 -5.58
C ALA A 92 11.00 -17.52 -4.49
N GLY A 93 10.44 -18.35 -3.61
CA GLY A 93 11.17 -19.04 -2.55
C GLY A 93 11.49 -18.19 -1.31
N LYS A 94 11.13 -16.91 -1.29
CA LYS A 94 11.25 -16.08 -0.08
C LYS A 94 10.11 -16.37 0.89
N LYS A 95 10.46 -16.53 2.18
CA LYS A 95 9.50 -16.67 3.29
C LYS A 95 9.21 -15.35 4.00
N TYR A 96 10.13 -14.41 3.89
CA TYR A 96 10.08 -13.06 4.44
C TYR A 96 11.09 -12.17 3.69
N LEU A 97 10.96 -10.87 3.86
CA LEU A 97 11.90 -9.85 3.41
C LEU A 97 12.61 -9.28 4.64
N PRO A 98 13.96 -9.24 4.67
CA PRO A 98 14.68 -8.82 5.86
C PRO A 98 14.41 -7.35 6.20
N ASN A 99 14.33 -7.07 7.49
CA ASN A 99 13.99 -5.78 8.10
C ASN A 99 12.53 -5.38 7.91
N VAL A 100 12.11 -4.34 8.63
CA VAL A 100 10.83 -3.66 8.44
C VAL A 100 11.00 -2.69 7.26
N GLN A 101 10.44 -3.06 6.11
CA GLN A 101 10.55 -2.39 4.82
C GLN A 101 9.37 -1.45 4.58
N CYS A 102 9.42 -0.64 3.52
CA CYS A 102 8.37 0.34 3.20
C CYS A 102 6.97 -0.29 3.21
N GLU A 103 6.85 -1.51 2.67
CA GLU A 103 5.58 -2.23 2.54
C GLU A 103 4.99 -2.72 3.87
N ALA A 104 5.76 -2.75 4.96
CA ALA A 104 5.22 -3.03 6.30
C ALA A 104 4.27 -1.92 6.78
N CYS A 105 4.47 -0.68 6.30
CA CYS A 105 3.61 0.47 6.59
C CYS A 105 2.72 0.84 5.40
N HIS A 106 3.24 0.73 4.17
CA HIS A 106 2.55 1.16 2.95
C HIS A 106 1.78 0.05 2.22
N GLY A 107 1.80 -1.18 2.72
CA GLY A 107 1.14 -2.33 2.10
C GLY A 107 1.92 -2.91 0.92
N ALA A 108 1.40 -4.02 0.39
CA ALA A 108 1.99 -4.77 -0.72
C ALA A 108 2.01 -3.94 -2.02
N GLY A 109 3.19 -3.76 -2.61
CA GLY A 109 3.41 -2.80 -3.69
C GLY A 109 3.28 -3.35 -5.12
N SER A 110 2.97 -4.65 -5.30
CA SER A 110 2.91 -5.29 -6.64
C SER A 110 1.92 -4.63 -7.60
N GLU A 111 0.71 -4.29 -7.15
CA GLU A 111 -0.29 -3.64 -8.01
C GLU A 111 0.13 -2.21 -8.38
N TYR A 112 0.71 -1.47 -7.43
CA TYR A 112 1.28 -0.16 -7.73
C TYR A 112 2.48 -0.25 -8.69
N LYS A 113 3.32 -1.29 -8.55
CA LYS A 113 4.42 -1.54 -9.49
C LYS A 113 3.90 -1.73 -10.91
N LYS A 114 2.80 -2.47 -11.11
CA LYS A 114 2.15 -2.62 -12.42
C LYS A 114 1.67 -1.28 -12.98
N VAL A 115 1.03 -0.45 -12.15
CA VAL A 115 0.63 0.92 -12.53
C VAL A 115 1.83 1.73 -13.02
N LYS A 116 2.93 1.74 -12.25
CA LYS A 116 4.13 2.51 -12.62
C LYS A 116 4.79 2.01 -13.91
N GLU A 117 4.72 0.72 -14.16
CA GLU A 117 5.35 0.10 -15.33
C GLU A 117 4.50 0.26 -16.60
N ASN A 118 3.17 0.27 -16.46
CA ASN A 118 2.25 0.30 -17.59
C ASN A 118 0.90 0.94 -17.27
N TYR A 119 0.88 2.23 -16.93
CA TYR A 119 -0.36 2.94 -16.63
C TYR A 119 -1.27 3.00 -17.86
N LEU A 120 -2.46 2.39 -17.75
CA LEU A 120 -3.47 2.29 -18.81
C LEU A 120 -2.94 1.74 -20.15
N GLY A 121 -1.94 0.85 -20.11
CA GLY A 121 -1.37 0.28 -21.34
C GLY A 121 -0.43 1.22 -22.11
N LYS A 122 -0.07 2.37 -21.53
CA LYS A 122 0.74 3.42 -22.20
C LYS A 122 2.20 3.45 -21.74
N GLY A 123 2.65 2.43 -21.02
CA GLY A 123 4.01 2.33 -20.50
C GLY A 123 4.30 3.26 -19.31
N LYS A 124 5.55 3.21 -18.84
CA LYS A 124 5.99 3.87 -17.59
C LYS A 124 5.95 5.39 -17.63
N ASP A 125 6.11 5.99 -18.80
CA ASP A 125 6.19 7.45 -18.92
C ASP A 125 4.81 8.11 -18.77
N ALA A 126 3.72 7.37 -19.07
CA ALA A 126 2.37 7.85 -18.86
C ALA A 126 2.07 8.15 -17.38
N PHE A 127 2.52 7.31 -16.46
CA PHE A 127 2.34 7.57 -15.03
C PHE A 127 3.20 8.76 -14.55
N LYS A 128 4.43 8.89 -15.06
CA LYS A 128 5.28 10.05 -14.76
C LYS A 128 4.69 11.37 -15.26
N GLU A 129 4.04 11.35 -16.42
CA GLU A 129 3.31 12.51 -16.93
C GLU A 129 2.10 12.82 -16.06
N LEU A 130 1.36 11.80 -15.61
CA LEU A 130 0.22 11.98 -14.72
C LEU A 130 0.65 12.65 -13.42
N LEU A 131 1.74 12.21 -12.80
CA LEU A 131 2.28 12.80 -11.57
C LEU A 131 2.47 14.33 -11.70
N LYS A 132 2.92 14.80 -12.86
CA LYS A 132 3.15 16.22 -13.13
C LYS A 132 1.87 16.98 -13.49
N LYS A 133 0.99 16.36 -14.28
CA LYS A 133 -0.19 17.03 -14.88
C LYS A 133 -1.39 17.04 -13.92
N ASP A 134 -1.59 15.95 -13.19
CA ASP A 134 -2.72 15.75 -12.27
C ASP A 134 -2.26 14.92 -11.06
N PRO A 135 -1.58 15.56 -10.09
CA PRO A 135 -1.08 14.88 -8.89
C PRO A 135 -2.21 14.28 -8.04
N PHE A 136 -3.44 14.81 -8.10
CA PHE A 136 -4.59 14.24 -7.40
C PHE A 136 -5.00 12.90 -8.02
N MET A 137 -5.11 12.84 -9.35
CA MET A 137 -5.39 11.59 -10.02
C MET A 137 -4.26 10.58 -9.81
N ALA A 138 -3.00 11.00 -9.86
CA ALA A 138 -1.87 10.11 -9.57
C ALA A 138 -1.94 9.55 -8.14
N ARG A 139 -2.28 10.38 -7.15
CA ARG A 139 -2.50 9.95 -5.75
C ARG A 139 -3.69 9.00 -5.63
N LYS A 140 -4.79 9.25 -6.33
CA LYS A 140 -5.93 8.34 -6.37
C LYS A 140 -5.54 6.98 -6.94
N VAL A 141 -4.82 6.94 -8.05
CA VAL A 141 -4.39 5.69 -8.69
C VAL A 141 -3.48 4.88 -7.76
N GLN A 142 -2.59 5.54 -7.01
CA GLN A 142 -1.76 4.89 -5.98
C GLN A 142 -2.61 4.25 -4.89
N TYR A 143 -3.61 4.97 -4.38
CA TYR A 143 -4.53 4.48 -3.35
C TYR A 143 -5.40 3.33 -3.86
N ASP A 144 -5.98 3.47 -5.06
CA ASP A 144 -6.80 2.44 -5.70
C ASP A 144 -6.00 1.16 -6.00
N ALA A 145 -4.67 1.28 -6.17
CA ALA A 145 -3.77 0.13 -6.30
C ALA A 145 -3.49 -0.58 -4.96
N GLY A 146 -4.14 -0.17 -3.87
CA GLY A 146 -4.08 -0.85 -2.58
C GLY A 146 -2.96 -0.38 -1.66
N LEU A 147 -2.25 0.70 -2.00
CA LEU A 147 -1.26 1.28 -1.08
C LEU A 147 -1.94 1.95 0.12
N ILE A 148 -1.32 1.78 1.28
CA ILE A 148 -1.61 2.60 2.46
C ILE A 148 -0.88 3.92 2.30
N VAL A 149 -1.65 4.98 2.06
CA VAL A 149 -1.13 6.34 1.87
C VAL A 149 -1.46 7.14 3.11
N ALA A 150 -0.41 7.55 3.84
CA ALA A 150 -0.55 8.47 4.95
C ALA A 150 -1.30 9.74 4.49
N GLY A 151 -2.28 10.17 5.27
CA GLY A 151 -3.26 11.17 4.91
C GLY A 151 -4.55 10.60 4.35
N ILE A 152 -4.54 9.56 3.51
CA ILE A 152 -5.79 9.03 2.92
C ILE A 152 -6.47 8.03 3.85
N ASN A 153 -5.70 7.02 4.27
CA ASN A 153 -6.19 5.95 5.14
C ASN A 153 -6.43 6.43 6.57
N GLY A 154 -5.87 7.60 6.94
CA GLY A 154 -6.03 8.23 8.24
C GLY A 154 -5.26 7.53 9.37
N PRO A 155 -5.33 8.08 10.60
CA PRO A 155 -4.40 7.71 11.66
C PRO A 155 -4.74 6.36 12.27
N ALA A 156 -6.01 5.93 12.22
CA ALA A 156 -6.43 4.63 12.71
C ALA A 156 -5.80 3.49 11.91
N THR A 157 -5.88 3.55 10.57
CA THR A 157 -5.29 2.53 9.70
C THR A 157 -3.77 2.45 9.85
N VAL A 158 -3.10 3.60 9.98
CA VAL A 158 -1.64 3.64 10.20
C VAL A 158 -1.28 3.07 11.56
N LYS A 159 -2.03 3.43 12.61
CA LYS A 159 -1.87 2.87 13.95
C LYS A 159 -2.02 1.35 13.96
N GLU A 160 -2.99 0.81 13.23
CA GLU A 160 -3.17 -0.64 13.10
C GLU A 160 -1.94 -1.33 12.52
N GLN A 161 -1.22 -0.72 11.56
CA GLN A 161 0.04 -1.28 11.06
C GLN A 161 1.12 -1.28 12.16
N CYS A 162 1.24 -0.20 12.92
CA CYS A 162 2.19 -0.12 14.03
C CYS A 162 1.91 -1.19 15.10
N LEU A 163 0.63 -1.40 15.42
CA LEU A 163 0.19 -2.33 16.46
C LEU A 163 0.34 -3.81 16.10
N LYS A 164 0.67 -4.14 14.84
CA LYS A 164 1.08 -5.51 14.47
C LYS A 164 2.38 -5.93 15.16
N CYS A 165 3.24 -4.96 15.48
CA CYS A 165 4.57 -5.18 16.03
C CYS A 165 4.80 -4.51 17.39
N HIS A 166 4.02 -3.47 17.69
CA HIS A 166 4.12 -2.66 18.89
C HIS A 166 2.89 -2.79 19.77
N TRP A 167 3.04 -2.47 21.05
CA TRP A 167 1.96 -2.54 22.04
C TRP A 167 1.97 -1.30 22.92
N GLU A 168 0.77 -0.88 23.34
CA GLU A 168 0.57 0.29 24.21
C GLU A 168 0.44 -0.09 25.69
N SER A 169 0.36 -1.39 26.01
CA SER A 169 0.28 -1.92 27.38
C SER A 169 1.34 -2.99 27.65
N LYS A 170 1.95 -2.97 28.83
CA LYS A 170 2.93 -3.97 29.27
C LYS A 170 2.33 -5.37 29.43
N ASP A 171 1.01 -5.45 29.54
CA ASP A 171 0.24 -6.70 29.70
C ASP A 171 -0.33 -7.21 28.37
N ALA A 172 0.09 -6.62 27.24
CA ALA A 172 -0.33 -7.09 25.92
C ALA A 172 0.09 -8.55 25.72
N LYS A 173 -0.88 -9.41 25.36
CA LYS A 173 -0.69 -10.86 25.22
C LYS A 173 0.32 -11.22 24.12
N ASP A 174 0.32 -10.46 23.02
CA ASP A 174 1.15 -10.72 21.84
C ASP A 174 2.45 -9.88 21.82
N LYS A 175 2.88 -9.36 22.99
CA LYS A 175 4.11 -8.56 23.10
C LYS A 175 5.37 -9.38 22.80
N CYS A 176 6.48 -8.68 22.54
CA CYS A 176 7.76 -9.34 22.34
C CYS A 176 8.21 -10.09 23.61
N PRO A 177 8.66 -11.35 23.50
CA PRO A 177 9.15 -12.12 24.64
C PRO A 177 10.50 -11.62 25.18
N LYS A 178 11.15 -10.67 24.49
CA LYS A 178 12.50 -10.16 24.81
C LYS A 178 12.53 -8.69 25.21
N THR A 179 11.38 -8.02 25.33
CA THR A 179 11.34 -6.63 25.80
C THR A 179 9.98 -6.24 26.38
N ASP A 180 10.01 -5.43 27.44
CA ASP A 180 8.82 -4.82 28.05
C ASP A 180 8.56 -3.38 27.58
N LYS A 181 9.23 -2.95 26.50
CA LYS A 181 9.06 -1.60 25.95
C LYS A 181 7.65 -1.44 25.37
N VAL A 182 6.88 -0.53 25.96
CA VAL A 182 5.62 -0.04 25.41
C VAL A 182 5.86 1.13 24.47
N MET A 183 5.06 1.21 23.42
CA MET A 183 5.05 2.31 22.46
C MET A 183 3.93 3.28 22.83
N ASP A 184 4.24 4.58 22.85
CA ASP A 184 3.22 5.62 22.68
C ASP A 184 3.10 5.89 21.17
N TYR A 185 1.94 5.58 20.58
CA TYR A 185 1.74 5.75 19.14
C TYR A 185 1.96 7.19 18.68
N LYS A 186 1.44 8.19 19.41
CA LYS A 186 1.51 9.59 18.98
C LYS A 186 2.96 10.07 18.95
N ASP A 187 3.75 9.68 19.95
CA ASP A 187 5.16 10.05 20.02
C ASP A 187 6.01 9.30 19.00
N TYR A 188 5.76 8.01 18.80
CA TYR A 188 6.52 7.20 17.83
C TYR A 188 6.19 7.59 16.40
N PHE A 189 4.92 7.85 16.09
CA PHE A 189 4.51 8.28 14.76
C PHE A 189 5.15 9.62 14.37
N LYS A 190 5.26 10.58 15.29
CA LYS A 190 6.03 11.81 15.08
C LYS A 190 7.53 11.54 14.89
N LYS A 191 8.09 10.58 15.61
CA LYS A 191 9.49 10.18 15.43
C LYS A 191 9.69 9.57 14.06
N ASP A 192 8.80 8.70 13.59
CA ASP A 192 8.90 8.04 12.29
C ASP A 192 8.46 8.92 11.10
N ASP A 193 8.14 10.20 11.35
CA ASP A 193 7.80 11.17 10.31
C ASP A 193 8.96 11.34 9.31
N HIS A 194 8.77 10.83 8.10
CA HIS A 194 9.68 10.88 6.96
C HIS A 194 9.07 11.64 5.78
N ARG A 195 8.18 12.60 6.06
CA ARG A 195 7.56 13.44 5.03
C ARG A 195 8.48 14.54 4.56
N ASP A 196 8.43 14.80 3.26
CA ASP A 196 8.90 16.01 2.59
C ASP A 196 7.71 16.76 1.97
N GLU A 197 7.98 17.89 1.29
CA GLU A 197 6.95 18.60 0.52
C GLU A 197 6.97 18.07 -0.91
N ASP A 198 5.89 17.41 -1.31
CA ASP A 198 5.71 16.92 -2.68
C ASP A 198 4.76 17.82 -3.50
N GLU A 199 4.59 17.52 -4.79
CA GLU A 199 3.71 18.31 -5.65
C GLU A 199 2.24 18.25 -5.22
N ILE A 200 1.80 17.15 -4.57
CA ILE A 200 0.41 17.03 -4.13
C ILE A 200 0.14 17.88 -2.89
N ASP A 201 1.10 18.03 -1.98
CA ASP A 201 1.01 18.94 -0.84
C ASP A 201 0.86 20.40 -1.29
N ILE A 202 1.65 20.81 -2.29
CA ILE A 202 1.55 22.14 -2.89
C ILE A 202 0.19 22.33 -3.58
N ALA A 203 -0.30 21.31 -4.28
CA ALA A 203 -1.57 21.36 -4.99
C ALA A 203 -2.78 21.42 -4.03
N ILE A 204 -2.75 20.68 -2.91
CA ILE A 204 -3.78 20.68 -1.86
C ILE A 204 -3.99 22.08 -1.29
N LYS A 205 -2.91 22.83 -1.03
CA LYS A 205 -2.95 24.20 -0.51
C LYS A 205 -3.71 25.18 -1.42
N LYS A 206 -3.82 24.87 -2.72
CA LYS A 206 -4.43 25.74 -3.75
C LYS A 206 -5.85 25.31 -4.15
N LEU A 207 -6.41 24.27 -3.53
CA LEU A 207 -7.71 23.74 -3.91
C LEU A 207 -8.86 24.73 -3.65
N SER A 208 -9.71 24.88 -4.66
CA SER A 208 -11.03 25.52 -4.53
C SER A 208 -11.95 24.71 -3.59
N PRO A 209 -12.99 25.32 -2.99
CA PRO A 209 -14.01 24.60 -2.25
C PRO A 209 -14.66 23.46 -3.06
N GLU A 210 -14.89 23.69 -4.36
CA GLU A 210 -15.48 22.72 -5.27
C GLU A 210 -14.55 21.52 -5.50
N ASP A 211 -13.26 21.77 -5.72
CA ASP A 211 -12.27 20.70 -5.90
C ASP A 211 -12.02 19.93 -4.59
N LYS A 212 -12.10 20.59 -3.42
CA LYS A 212 -12.06 19.88 -2.14
C LYS A 212 -13.19 18.87 -2.01
N LYS A 213 -14.40 19.22 -2.45
CA LYS A 213 -15.54 18.30 -2.47
C LYS A 213 -15.31 17.15 -3.46
N LYS A 214 -14.79 17.45 -4.65
CA LYS A 214 -14.46 16.44 -5.67
C LYS A 214 -13.44 15.41 -5.17
N TRP A 215 -12.41 15.86 -4.45
CA TRP A 215 -11.29 15.02 -4.03
C TRP A 215 -11.36 14.53 -2.58
N ALA A 216 -12.47 14.77 -1.88
CA ALA A 216 -12.62 14.52 -0.44
C ALA A 216 -12.16 13.13 0.03
N ALA A 217 -12.32 12.10 -0.81
CA ALA A 217 -11.92 10.72 -0.48
C ALA A 217 -10.39 10.53 -0.36
N ILE A 218 -9.59 11.31 -1.08
CA ILE A 218 -8.12 11.19 -1.16
C ILE A 218 -7.36 12.34 -0.49
N LEU A 219 -8.10 13.30 0.11
CA LEU A 219 -7.49 14.37 0.87
C LEU A 219 -6.93 13.86 2.20
N PRO A 220 -5.82 14.46 2.68
CA PRO A 220 -5.31 14.29 4.03
C PRO A 220 -6.38 14.36 5.13
N LYS A 221 -6.40 13.35 6.00
CA LYS A 221 -7.20 13.25 7.23
C LYS A 221 -6.34 13.28 8.49
N ASP A 222 -5.02 13.12 8.34
CA ASP A 222 -4.08 13.07 9.44
C ASP A 222 -3.66 14.47 9.89
N GLU A 223 -3.81 14.77 11.18
CA GLU A 223 -3.43 16.07 11.75
C GLU A 223 -1.93 16.38 11.62
N ILE A 224 -1.09 15.33 11.56
CA ILE A 224 0.36 15.48 11.38
C ILE A 224 0.68 16.24 10.08
N LEU A 225 -0.17 16.13 9.06
CA LEU A 225 -0.04 16.83 7.77
C LEU A 225 -0.19 18.34 7.88
N ASN A 226 -0.70 18.84 9.01
CA ASN A 226 -0.78 20.27 9.31
C ASN A 226 0.40 20.77 10.17
N THR A 227 1.33 19.92 10.57
CA THR A 227 2.52 20.33 11.33
C THR A 227 3.67 20.71 10.39
N PRO A 228 4.59 21.59 10.82
CA PRO A 228 5.79 21.87 10.04
C PRO A 228 6.56 20.60 9.67
N LEU A 229 7.07 20.54 8.43
CA LEU A 229 7.97 19.48 7.99
C LEU A 229 9.27 19.52 8.79
N LYS A 230 9.90 18.35 8.98
CA LYS A 230 11.22 18.29 9.60
C LYS A 230 12.21 19.08 8.73
N GLN A 231 13.01 19.93 9.36
CA GLN A 231 14.10 20.60 8.66
C GLN A 231 15.10 19.53 8.21
N VAL A 232 15.32 19.45 6.90
CA VAL A 232 16.41 18.63 6.36
C VAL A 232 17.71 19.22 6.90
N LYS A 233 18.40 18.46 7.75
CA LYS A 233 19.77 18.83 8.14
C LYS A 233 20.56 18.90 6.83
N LYS A 234 21.06 20.10 6.49
CA LYS A 234 22.06 20.23 5.43
C LYS A 234 23.21 19.30 5.84
N LYS A 235 23.49 18.30 5.01
CA LYS A 235 24.72 17.52 5.13
C LYS A 235 25.83 18.49 4.70
N ASP A 236 26.61 18.96 5.67
CA ASP A 236 27.88 19.65 5.41
C ASP A 236 28.84 18.73 4.64
#